data_AF-A0A957G717-F1
#
_entry.id   AF-A0A957G717-F1
#
_cell.length_a   1.000
_cell.length_b   1.000
_cell.length_c   1.000
_cell.angle_alpha   90.00
_cell.angle_beta   90.00
_cell.angle_gamma   90.00
#
_symmetry.space_group_name_H-M   'P 1'
#
loop_
_entity.id
_entity.type
_entity.pdbx_description
1 polymer ?
#
loop_
_entity_poly.entity_id
_entity_poly.type
_entity_poly.pdbx_seq_one_letter_code
_entity_poly.pdbx_strand_id
1 'polypeptide(L)'
;MLYNIYLEINPAGTTLAHIPELPGLCLRGDSQEAALAALPQAIDSYFHWLQQHGEPLPRPDTITWQVVETIHDFGPFQRGDKAALFAADKAPLSREALETHLRYAGYGRADLLALTRHLPEQLLEWQPNDQTMSIRQILSHVGGSAQWYVSRLVEAETLPPEWEHDDELGVFDFLALQQRTVSQRLRQLTEEELVQVTFPAMWSYHPDEMWTARKALRRLVEHELEHVAQVRQVLAQWRAHFLAHLAAERAELLFLLIGLDEETLASRPVFDNSSAKELLAHIAAWDTLHTGRIRLAAQGRAAEIPSLVLDEYNAQLQAQHQGWPLAEALAVFTTARQEFLNTLAGLSDEELHRPVTLPNGDTTSIRTWGLWRTRHDAAHAADLQAWRKQQQFAPAVGPKALLLAALQASRAEMATLAALLSPAGQTTHPLINTWTLKDIVGHLADWEAYGAAVLQAGRLLPMGYDEDDDRWNAAHAATRATQSWGQVWSDFQAARQALLAHIIPLAPNGLATLLPDERGAGVSIYNWVLSFLEHEREHALAMRAALMPHLPERLRQPPAGAT
;
A
#
# COMPACT_ATOMS: atom_id res chain seq x y z
N MET A 1 -27.47 -24.97 3.81
CA MET A 1 -26.77 -25.82 2.84
C MET A 1 -25.51 -26.35 3.50
N LEU A 2 -25.28 -27.66 3.43
CA LEU A 2 -24.09 -28.33 3.97
C LEU A 2 -23.03 -28.43 2.87
N TYR A 3 -21.83 -27.94 3.12
CA TYR A 3 -20.68 -28.04 2.22
C TYR A 3 -19.65 -29.05 2.74
N ASN A 4 -19.07 -29.84 1.83
CA ASN A 4 -17.99 -30.76 2.15
C ASN A 4 -16.65 -30.07 1.94
N ILE A 5 -15.83 -30.05 2.98
CA ILE A 5 -14.53 -29.38 2.98
C ILE A 5 -13.42 -30.42 2.87
N TYR A 6 -12.51 -30.17 1.95
CA TYR A 6 -11.33 -30.99 1.69
C TYR A 6 -10.10 -30.19 2.08
N LEU A 7 -9.24 -30.76 2.93
CA LEU A 7 -8.09 -30.06 3.48
C LEU A 7 -6.78 -30.62 2.92
N GLU A 8 -5.90 -29.71 2.51
CA GLU A 8 -4.51 -29.98 2.16
C GLU A 8 -3.63 -29.25 3.18
N ILE A 9 -2.86 -29.99 3.98
CA ILE A 9 -2.11 -29.46 5.13
C ILE A 9 -0.62 -29.73 4.93
N ASN A 10 0.18 -28.66 4.96
CA ASN A 10 1.63 -28.79 4.87
C ASN A 10 2.25 -29.16 6.22
N PRO A 11 3.54 -29.59 6.26
CA PRO A 11 4.20 -29.95 7.51
C PRO A 11 4.28 -28.82 8.57
N ALA A 12 4.14 -27.55 8.15
CA ALA A 12 4.12 -26.40 9.04
C ALA A 12 2.73 -26.07 9.59
N GLY A 13 1.68 -26.79 9.17
CA GLY A 13 0.30 -26.58 9.59
C GLY A 13 -0.50 -25.60 8.71
N THR A 14 0.13 -24.93 7.75
CA THR A 14 -0.59 -24.12 6.76
C THR A 14 -1.57 -25.02 6.02
N THR A 15 -2.81 -24.55 5.88
CA THR A 15 -3.92 -25.34 5.37
C THR A 15 -4.56 -24.65 4.17
N LEU A 16 -4.76 -25.40 3.09
CA LEU A 16 -5.69 -25.05 2.02
C LEU A 16 -7.01 -25.80 2.24
N ALA A 17 -8.12 -25.07 2.23
CA ALA A 17 -9.47 -25.62 2.34
C ALA A 17 -10.20 -25.46 1.00
N HIS A 18 -10.56 -26.59 0.40
CA HIS A 18 -11.21 -26.67 -0.91
C HIS A 18 -12.68 -27.05 -0.76
N ILE A 19 -13.53 -26.49 -1.64
CA ILE A 19 -14.97 -26.78 -1.68
C ILE A 19 -15.34 -27.16 -3.13
N PRO A 20 -15.22 -28.44 -3.53
CA PRO A 20 -15.49 -28.87 -4.91
C PRO A 20 -16.90 -28.53 -5.41
N GLU A 21 -17.89 -28.38 -4.52
CA GLU A 21 -19.25 -27.93 -4.85
C GLU A 21 -19.31 -26.44 -5.25
N LEU A 22 -18.27 -25.66 -4.97
CA LEU A 22 -18.09 -24.25 -5.35
C LEU A 22 -16.77 -24.13 -6.15
N PRO A 23 -16.75 -24.47 -7.44
CA PRO A 23 -15.52 -24.59 -8.23
C PRO A 23 -14.62 -23.35 -8.15
N GLY A 24 -13.37 -23.54 -7.75
CA GLY A 24 -12.40 -22.44 -7.60
C GLY A 24 -12.32 -21.83 -6.21
N LEU A 25 -13.29 -22.07 -5.32
CA LEU A 25 -13.23 -21.56 -3.96
C LEU A 25 -12.24 -22.39 -3.13
N CYS A 26 -11.06 -21.80 -2.91
CA CYS A 26 -9.98 -22.34 -2.09
C CYS A 26 -9.50 -21.28 -1.11
N LEU A 27 -9.38 -21.65 0.17
CA LEU A 27 -8.97 -20.75 1.24
C LEU A 27 -7.64 -21.18 1.82
N ARG A 28 -6.72 -20.23 2.00
CA ARG A 28 -5.45 -20.45 2.69
C ARG A 28 -5.53 -19.89 4.10
N GLY A 29 -5.14 -20.69 5.09
CA GLY A 29 -4.98 -20.26 6.47
C GLY A 29 -3.65 -20.74 7.05
N ASP A 30 -3.10 -19.98 8.00
CA ASP A 30 -1.87 -20.35 8.72
C ASP A 30 -2.04 -21.62 9.58
N SER A 31 -3.29 -21.97 9.89
CA SER A 31 -3.70 -23.24 10.50
C SER A 31 -5.02 -23.73 9.92
N GLN A 32 -5.38 -24.98 10.25
CA GLN A 32 -6.68 -25.54 9.91
C GLN A 32 -7.82 -24.69 10.50
N GLU A 33 -7.71 -24.27 11.76
CA GLU A 33 -8.71 -23.45 12.43
C GLU A 33 -8.89 -22.10 11.73
N ALA A 34 -7.78 -21.47 11.33
CA ALA A 34 -7.82 -20.20 10.61
C ALA A 34 -8.51 -20.34 9.25
N ALA A 35 -8.20 -21.39 8.48
CA ALA A 35 -8.83 -21.65 7.19
C ALA A 35 -10.34 -21.92 7.33
N LEU A 36 -10.73 -22.73 8.32
CA LEU A 36 -12.14 -23.06 8.56
C LEU A 36 -12.94 -21.87 9.11
N ALA A 37 -12.34 -21.00 9.93
CA ALA A 37 -13.00 -19.80 10.45
C ALA A 37 -13.35 -18.79 9.35
N ALA A 38 -12.61 -18.78 8.24
CA ALA A 38 -12.85 -17.89 7.10
C ALA A 38 -13.97 -18.37 6.14
N LEU A 39 -14.41 -19.63 6.24
CA LEU A 39 -15.36 -20.24 5.31
C LEU A 39 -16.66 -19.44 5.10
N PRO A 40 -17.38 -18.98 6.15
CA PRO A 40 -18.66 -18.30 5.95
C PRO A 40 -18.54 -17.05 5.08
N GLN A 41 -17.56 -16.19 5.38
CA GLN A 41 -17.32 -14.96 4.64
C GLN A 41 -16.87 -15.23 3.21
N ALA A 42 -16.04 -16.26 3.01
CA ALA A 42 -15.54 -16.65 1.70
C ALA A 42 -16.64 -17.18 0.78
N ILE A 43 -17.52 -18.06 1.30
CA ILE A 43 -18.67 -18.58 0.56
C ILE A 43 -19.61 -17.43 0.19
N ASP A 44 -19.90 -16.53 1.13
CA ASP A 44 -20.73 -15.34 0.85
C ASP A 44 -20.14 -14.45 -0.24
N SER A 45 -18.83 -14.20 -0.19
CA SER A 45 -18.11 -13.40 -1.20
C SER A 45 -18.12 -14.09 -2.57
N TYR A 46 -18.01 -15.42 -2.58
CA TYR A 46 -18.06 -16.22 -3.81
C TYR A 46 -19.45 -16.16 -4.47
N PHE A 47 -20.55 -16.24 -3.71
CA PHE A 47 -21.90 -16.05 -4.26
C PHE A 47 -22.12 -14.63 -4.78
N HIS A 48 -21.57 -13.62 -4.11
CA HIS A 48 -21.61 -12.25 -4.63
C HIS A 48 -20.85 -12.13 -5.95
N TRP A 49 -19.67 -12.74 -6.05
CA TRP A 49 -18.88 -12.79 -7.28
C TRP A 49 -19.64 -13.48 -8.43
N LEU A 50 -20.26 -14.63 -8.17
CA LEU A 50 -21.13 -15.31 -9.14
C LEU A 50 -22.28 -14.41 -9.62
N GLN A 51 -22.94 -13.70 -8.70
CA GLN A 51 -24.01 -12.77 -9.02
C GLN A 51 -23.53 -11.61 -9.90
N GLN A 52 -22.33 -11.06 -9.65
CA GLN A 52 -21.74 -10.00 -10.46
C GLN A 52 -21.51 -10.41 -11.91
N HIS A 53 -21.20 -11.69 -12.14
CA HIS A 53 -21.07 -12.29 -13.47
C HIS A 53 -22.39 -12.82 -14.05
N GLY A 54 -23.51 -12.61 -13.35
CA GLY A 54 -24.85 -12.98 -13.81
C GLY A 54 -25.22 -14.46 -13.65
N GLU A 55 -24.52 -15.21 -12.79
CA GLU A 55 -24.86 -16.61 -12.50
C GLU A 55 -26.10 -16.70 -11.61
N PRO A 56 -27.13 -17.47 -12.01
CA PRO A 56 -28.42 -17.54 -11.32
C PRO A 56 -28.42 -18.51 -10.13
N LEU A 57 -27.31 -18.60 -9.39
CA LEU A 57 -27.20 -19.53 -8.25
C LEU A 57 -27.80 -18.93 -6.98
N PRO A 58 -28.81 -19.59 -6.36
CA PRO A 58 -29.43 -19.07 -5.16
C PRO A 58 -28.46 -19.12 -3.99
N ARG A 59 -28.26 -17.98 -3.32
CA ARG A 59 -27.48 -17.92 -2.10
C ARG A 59 -28.21 -18.69 -0.98
N PRO A 60 -27.53 -19.57 -0.24
CA PRO A 60 -28.16 -20.28 0.87
C PRO A 60 -28.37 -19.35 2.08
N ASP A 61 -29.53 -19.46 2.75
CA ASP A 61 -29.83 -18.69 3.97
C ASP A 61 -28.98 -19.10 5.19
N THR A 62 -28.43 -20.31 5.18
CA THR A 62 -27.60 -20.84 6.27
C THR A 62 -26.51 -21.70 5.67
N ILE A 63 -25.26 -21.43 6.07
CA ILE A 63 -24.07 -22.16 5.65
C ILE A 63 -23.64 -23.07 6.79
N THR A 64 -23.60 -24.37 6.53
CA THR A 64 -22.99 -25.36 7.42
C THR A 64 -21.93 -26.13 6.63
N TRP A 65 -20.94 -26.70 7.32
CA TRP A 65 -19.88 -27.46 6.66
C TRP A 65 -19.41 -28.64 7.50
N GLN A 66 -18.80 -29.61 6.84
CA GLN A 66 -18.11 -30.73 7.47
C GLN A 66 -16.79 -31.00 6.74
N VAL A 67 -15.74 -31.37 7.46
CA VAL A 67 -14.48 -31.83 6.86
C VAL A 67 -14.65 -33.30 6.49
N VAL A 68 -14.48 -33.62 5.21
CA VAL A 68 -14.71 -34.98 4.67
C VAL A 68 -13.42 -35.72 4.34
N GLU A 69 -12.35 -34.99 4.05
CA GLU A 69 -11.04 -35.56 3.71
C GLU A 69 -9.94 -34.56 4.07
N THR A 70 -8.85 -35.08 4.63
CA THR A 70 -7.65 -34.31 4.95
C THR A 70 -6.44 -35.06 4.42
N ILE A 71 -5.60 -34.37 3.64
CA ILE A 71 -4.32 -34.87 3.15
C ILE A 71 -3.22 -34.07 3.86
N HIS A 72 -2.34 -34.77 4.56
CA HIS A 72 -1.20 -34.20 5.27
C HIS A 72 0.09 -34.29 4.44
N ASP A 73 1.12 -33.61 4.91
CA ASP A 73 2.49 -33.61 4.35
C ASP A 73 2.54 -33.14 2.89
N PHE A 74 1.68 -32.19 2.56
CA PHE A 74 1.50 -31.70 1.20
C PHE A 74 1.66 -30.17 1.17
N GLY A 75 2.61 -29.66 0.36
CA GLY A 75 3.05 -28.27 0.37
C GLY A 75 4.56 -28.17 0.08
N PRO A 76 5.21 -27.00 0.22
CA PRO A 76 4.82 -25.77 0.94
C PRO A 76 3.82 -24.81 0.24
N PHE A 77 3.15 -25.24 -0.84
CA PHE A 77 2.22 -24.43 -1.64
C PHE A 77 2.94 -23.29 -2.37
N GLN A 78 4.15 -23.60 -2.85
CA GLN A 78 4.93 -22.75 -3.72
C GLN A 78 4.61 -23.04 -5.18
N ARG A 79 5.05 -22.13 -6.05
CA ARG A 79 4.88 -22.27 -7.50
C ARG A 79 5.52 -23.58 -7.97
N GLY A 80 4.73 -24.41 -8.64
CA GLY A 80 5.19 -25.68 -9.21
C GLY A 80 5.18 -26.85 -8.25
N ASP A 81 4.74 -26.67 -7.00
CA ASP A 81 4.50 -27.77 -6.08
C ASP A 81 3.39 -28.70 -6.60
N LYS A 82 3.37 -29.93 -6.07
CA LYS A 82 2.25 -30.87 -6.25
C LYS A 82 0.94 -30.20 -5.77
N ALA A 83 -0.20 -30.71 -6.23
CA ALA A 83 -1.54 -30.40 -5.73
C ALA A 83 -2.26 -31.67 -5.24
N ALA A 84 -3.00 -31.60 -4.13
CA ALA A 84 -3.69 -32.79 -3.61
C ALA A 84 -4.66 -33.38 -4.65
N LEU A 85 -4.74 -34.73 -4.70
CA LEU A 85 -5.77 -35.46 -5.42
C LEU A 85 -6.77 -36.02 -4.41
N PHE A 86 -7.92 -35.36 -4.27
CA PHE A 86 -8.97 -35.78 -3.35
C PHE A 86 -9.79 -36.95 -3.91
N ALA A 87 -10.53 -37.64 -3.05
CA ALA A 87 -11.51 -38.64 -3.47
C ALA A 87 -12.56 -38.06 -4.44
N ALA A 88 -12.97 -36.81 -4.22
CA ALA A 88 -13.88 -36.09 -5.12
C ALA A 88 -13.30 -35.90 -6.53
N ASP A 89 -11.98 -35.71 -6.66
CA ASP A 89 -11.30 -35.48 -7.93
C ASP A 89 -11.26 -36.73 -8.83
N LYS A 90 -11.52 -37.92 -8.27
CA LYS A 90 -11.51 -39.21 -8.99
C LYS A 90 -12.84 -39.53 -9.67
N ALA A 91 -13.90 -38.78 -9.38
CA ALA A 91 -15.19 -38.98 -10.02
C ALA A 91 -15.16 -38.52 -11.49
N PRO A 92 -15.77 -39.26 -12.43
CA PRO A 92 -15.90 -38.87 -13.84
C PRO A 92 -16.36 -37.42 -14.00
N LEU A 93 -15.72 -36.68 -14.89
CA LEU A 93 -16.11 -35.31 -15.20
C LEU A 93 -17.19 -35.29 -16.28
N SER A 94 -18.37 -34.73 -15.99
CA SER A 94 -19.40 -34.53 -17.01
C SER A 94 -19.08 -33.32 -17.89
N ARG A 95 -19.60 -33.32 -19.13
CA ARG A 95 -19.45 -32.17 -20.05
C ARG A 95 -20.06 -30.88 -19.50
N GLU A 96 -21.16 -30.97 -18.74
CA GLU A 96 -21.77 -29.83 -18.06
C GLU A 96 -20.86 -29.25 -16.97
N ALA A 97 -20.24 -30.13 -16.16
CA ALA A 97 -19.29 -29.70 -15.16
C ALA A 97 -18.06 -29.07 -15.81
N LEU A 98 -17.56 -29.63 -16.93
CA LEU A 98 -16.47 -29.05 -17.71
C LEU A 98 -16.79 -27.62 -18.16
N GLU A 99 -17.93 -27.41 -18.81
CA GLU A 99 -18.33 -26.06 -19.25
C GLU A 99 -18.51 -25.08 -18.09
N THR A 100 -18.98 -25.57 -16.93
CA THR A 100 -19.08 -24.73 -15.72
C THR A 100 -17.70 -24.26 -15.24
N HIS A 101 -16.72 -25.15 -15.18
CA HIS A 101 -15.35 -24.76 -14.79
C HIS A 101 -14.72 -23.81 -15.81
N LEU A 102 -14.87 -24.07 -17.12
CA LEU A 102 -14.35 -23.18 -18.16
C LEU A 102 -14.97 -21.78 -18.08
N ARG A 103 -16.29 -21.70 -17.82
CA ARG A 103 -16.99 -20.43 -17.63
C ARG A 103 -16.47 -19.67 -16.41
N TYR A 104 -16.28 -20.34 -15.28
CA TYR A 104 -15.78 -19.69 -14.06
C TYR A 104 -14.31 -19.28 -14.17
N ALA A 105 -13.46 -20.09 -14.82
CA ALA A 105 -12.11 -19.66 -15.18
C ALA A 105 -12.14 -18.42 -16.10
N GLY A 106 -13.09 -18.39 -17.05
CA GLY A 106 -13.34 -17.22 -17.90
C GLY A 106 -13.74 -15.95 -17.13
N TYR A 107 -14.54 -16.07 -16.07
CA TYR A 107 -14.87 -14.96 -15.18
C TYR A 107 -13.65 -14.46 -14.40
N GLY A 108 -12.86 -15.36 -13.82
CA GLY A 108 -11.60 -15.00 -13.15
C GLY A 108 -10.66 -14.26 -14.11
N ARG A 109 -10.53 -14.77 -15.35
CA ARG A 109 -9.74 -14.11 -16.40
C ARG A 109 -10.28 -12.72 -16.75
N ALA A 110 -11.60 -12.56 -16.86
CA ALA A 110 -12.23 -11.28 -17.16
C ALA A 110 -11.97 -10.26 -16.03
N ASP A 111 -12.06 -10.67 -14.77
CA ASP A 111 -11.76 -9.83 -13.61
C ASP A 111 -10.29 -9.41 -13.59
N LEU A 112 -9.39 -10.36 -13.85
CA LEU A 112 -7.95 -10.09 -13.93
C LEU A 112 -7.64 -9.05 -15.02
N LEU A 113 -8.26 -9.18 -16.20
CA LEU A 113 -8.10 -8.21 -17.29
C LEU A 113 -8.76 -6.87 -16.97
N ALA A 114 -9.90 -6.85 -16.29
CA ALA A 114 -10.55 -5.61 -15.85
C ALA A 114 -9.66 -4.80 -14.91
N LEU A 115 -8.94 -5.47 -14.01
CA LEU A 115 -7.96 -4.85 -13.11
C LEU A 115 -6.72 -4.31 -13.83
N THR A 116 -6.25 -4.99 -14.88
CA THR A 116 -4.87 -4.80 -15.38
C THR A 116 -4.74 -4.12 -16.73
N ARG A 117 -5.71 -4.28 -17.65
CA ARG A 117 -5.60 -3.84 -19.07
C ARG A 117 -5.34 -2.35 -19.26
N HIS A 118 -5.69 -1.54 -18.27
CA HIS A 118 -5.65 -0.07 -18.33
C HIS A 118 -4.51 0.51 -17.48
N LEU A 119 -3.73 -0.34 -16.82
CA LEU A 119 -2.61 0.09 -16.02
C LEU A 119 -1.44 0.52 -16.94
N PRO A 120 -0.69 1.57 -16.56
CA PRO A 120 0.48 1.99 -17.30
C PRO A 120 1.63 0.99 -17.12
N GLU A 121 2.56 0.97 -18.07
CA GLU A 121 3.72 0.07 -18.09
C GLU A 121 4.50 0.08 -16.76
N GLN A 122 4.74 1.27 -16.20
CA GLN A 122 5.49 1.40 -14.95
C GLN A 122 4.79 0.71 -13.76
N LEU A 123 3.46 0.60 -13.79
CA LEU A 123 2.70 -0.10 -12.74
C LEU A 123 2.62 -1.61 -13.02
N LEU A 124 2.62 -2.03 -14.28
CA LEU A 124 2.70 -3.45 -14.64
C LEU A 124 4.04 -4.06 -14.21
N GLU A 125 5.12 -3.27 -14.28
CA GLU A 125 6.47 -3.67 -13.86
C GLU A 125 6.77 -3.40 -12.38
N TRP A 126 5.92 -2.65 -11.68
CA TRP A 126 6.19 -2.28 -10.30
C TRP A 126 6.19 -3.51 -9.39
N GLN A 127 7.15 -3.53 -8.47
CA GLN A 127 7.25 -4.50 -7.39
C GLN A 127 7.47 -3.76 -6.06
N PRO A 128 6.84 -4.20 -4.97
CA PRO A 128 7.12 -3.67 -3.64
C PRO A 128 8.53 -4.05 -3.15
N ASN A 129 9.01 -5.23 -3.53
CA ASN A 129 10.28 -5.83 -3.13
C ASN A 129 10.63 -6.99 -4.08
N ASP A 130 11.88 -7.45 -4.00
CA ASP A 130 12.44 -8.51 -4.88
C ASP A 130 11.78 -9.89 -4.70
N GLN A 131 10.97 -10.08 -3.66
CA GLN A 131 10.27 -11.35 -3.38
C GLN A 131 8.85 -11.39 -3.96
N THR A 132 8.31 -10.25 -4.40
CA THR A 132 6.94 -10.14 -4.89
C THR A 132 6.93 -10.01 -6.40
N MET A 133 6.12 -10.84 -7.08
CA MET A 133 5.98 -10.73 -8.53
C MET A 133 5.34 -9.40 -8.93
N SER A 134 5.82 -8.84 -10.04
CA SER A 134 5.13 -7.71 -10.69
C SER A 134 3.79 -8.17 -11.27
N ILE A 135 2.88 -7.24 -11.55
CA ILE A 135 1.61 -7.57 -12.22
C ILE A 135 1.90 -8.26 -13.57
N ARG A 136 2.90 -7.79 -14.33
CA ARG A 136 3.29 -8.45 -15.58
C ARG A 136 3.70 -9.91 -15.36
N GLN A 137 4.53 -10.17 -14.35
CA GLN A 137 4.96 -11.53 -14.02
C GLN A 137 3.78 -12.42 -13.58
N ILE A 138 2.83 -11.87 -12.81
CA ILE A 138 1.58 -12.57 -12.45
C ILE A 138 0.79 -12.93 -13.71
N LEU A 139 0.57 -11.97 -14.61
CA LEU A 139 -0.16 -12.19 -15.86
C LEU A 139 0.51 -13.28 -16.72
N SER A 140 1.82 -13.19 -16.95
CA SER A 140 2.57 -14.22 -17.68
C SER A 140 2.50 -15.59 -16.99
N HIS A 141 2.56 -15.62 -15.66
CA HIS A 141 2.42 -16.85 -14.89
C HIS A 141 1.05 -17.50 -15.07
N VAL A 142 -0.04 -16.72 -15.00
CA VAL A 142 -1.41 -17.19 -15.20
C VAL A 142 -1.61 -17.79 -16.59
N GLY A 143 -1.07 -17.16 -17.63
CA GLY A 143 -1.11 -17.73 -18.99
C GLY A 143 -0.35 -19.06 -19.10
N GLY A 144 0.88 -19.13 -18.58
CA GLY A 144 1.68 -20.37 -18.63
C GLY A 144 1.10 -21.51 -17.81
N SER A 145 0.52 -21.23 -16.65
CA SER A 145 -0.13 -22.25 -15.81
C SER A 145 -1.36 -22.86 -16.49
N ALA A 146 -2.12 -22.09 -17.26
CA ALA A 146 -3.28 -22.60 -17.99
C ALA A 146 -2.87 -23.68 -19.02
N GLN A 147 -1.77 -23.46 -19.76
CA GLN A 147 -1.17 -24.48 -20.64
C GLN A 147 -0.73 -25.71 -19.87
N TRP A 148 -0.06 -25.47 -18.74
CA TRP A 148 0.49 -26.51 -17.89
C TRP A 148 -0.60 -27.46 -17.38
N TYR A 149 -1.79 -26.96 -17.03
CA TYR A 149 -2.92 -27.83 -16.65
C TYR A 149 -3.42 -28.70 -17.80
N VAL A 150 -3.47 -28.17 -19.04
CA VAL A 150 -3.85 -28.96 -20.22
C VAL A 150 -2.83 -30.07 -20.48
N SER A 151 -1.54 -29.77 -20.37
CA SER A 151 -0.47 -30.76 -20.57
C SER A 151 -0.43 -31.87 -19.52
N ARG A 152 -1.27 -31.80 -18.47
CA ARG A 152 -1.47 -32.92 -17.53
C ARG A 152 -2.46 -33.94 -18.04
N LEU A 153 -3.33 -33.57 -18.98
CA LEU A 153 -4.49 -34.39 -19.35
C LEU A 153 -4.35 -35.10 -20.70
N VAL A 154 -3.46 -34.61 -21.56
CA VAL A 154 -3.39 -34.99 -22.97
C VAL A 154 -1.96 -35.27 -23.40
N GLU A 155 -1.82 -36.06 -24.47
CA GLU A 155 -0.51 -36.31 -25.10
C GLU A 155 0.08 -35.03 -25.71
N ALA A 156 1.40 -34.92 -25.67
CA ALA A 156 2.14 -33.71 -26.05
C ALA A 156 1.88 -33.28 -27.50
N GLU A 157 1.71 -34.23 -28.41
CA GLU A 157 1.46 -33.99 -29.83
C GLU A 157 0.06 -33.41 -30.10
N THR A 158 -0.82 -33.43 -29.10
CA THR A 158 -2.18 -32.86 -29.20
C THR A 158 -2.29 -31.47 -28.58
N LEU A 159 -1.20 -30.92 -28.07
CA LEU A 159 -1.16 -29.56 -27.56
C LEU A 159 -1.27 -28.56 -28.73
N PRO A 160 -1.89 -27.40 -28.52
CA PRO A 160 -2.01 -26.37 -29.56
C PRO A 160 -0.63 -25.94 -30.12
N PRO A 161 -0.39 -26.04 -31.44
CA PRO A 161 0.89 -25.65 -32.05
C PRO A 161 1.23 -24.17 -31.84
N GLU A 162 0.22 -23.31 -31.66
CA GLU A 162 0.44 -21.89 -31.38
C GLU A 162 1.22 -21.63 -30.08
N TRP A 163 1.32 -22.60 -29.17
CA TRP A 163 2.09 -22.47 -27.92
C TRP A 163 3.60 -22.55 -28.11
N GLU A 164 4.09 -22.98 -29.28
CA GLU A 164 5.53 -23.04 -29.56
C GLU A 164 6.18 -21.65 -29.72
N HIS A 165 5.39 -20.61 -30.00
CA HIS A 165 5.86 -19.26 -30.34
C HIS A 165 5.17 -18.17 -29.50
N ASP A 166 4.57 -18.53 -28.38
CA ASP A 166 3.76 -17.60 -27.59
C ASP A 166 4.57 -16.74 -26.60
N ASP A 167 5.87 -17.04 -26.48
CA ASP A 167 6.87 -16.24 -25.78
C ASP A 167 7.20 -14.92 -26.52
N GLU A 168 6.90 -14.84 -27.81
CA GLU A 168 7.07 -13.62 -28.62
C GLU A 168 5.93 -12.60 -28.42
N LEU A 169 4.82 -12.98 -27.78
CA LEU A 169 3.63 -12.15 -27.67
C LEU A 169 3.70 -11.14 -26.51
N GLY A 170 3.07 -9.99 -26.72
CA GLY A 170 2.75 -9.09 -25.62
C GLY A 170 1.84 -9.77 -24.60
N VAL A 171 2.02 -9.46 -23.30
CA VAL A 171 1.33 -10.21 -22.22
C VAL A 171 -0.18 -10.33 -22.40
N PHE A 172 -0.87 -9.31 -22.89
CA PHE A 172 -2.32 -9.37 -23.10
C PHE A 172 -2.72 -10.23 -24.31
N ASP A 173 -1.94 -10.19 -25.39
CA ASP A 173 -2.14 -11.04 -26.57
C ASP A 173 -1.85 -12.50 -26.23
N PHE A 174 -0.81 -12.75 -25.42
CA PHE A 174 -0.52 -14.05 -24.85
C PHE A 174 -1.72 -14.58 -24.04
N LEU A 175 -2.28 -13.78 -23.12
CA LEU A 175 -3.46 -14.21 -22.35
C LEU A 175 -4.69 -14.47 -23.22
N ALA A 176 -4.91 -13.66 -24.26
CA ALA A 176 -6.03 -13.85 -25.19
C ALA A 176 -5.86 -15.14 -26.02
N LEU A 177 -4.64 -15.42 -26.50
CA LEU A 177 -4.30 -16.68 -27.16
C LEU A 177 -4.59 -17.84 -26.21
N GLN A 178 -4.06 -17.78 -24.98
CA GLN A 178 -4.20 -18.84 -23.98
C GLN A 178 -5.65 -19.16 -23.65
N GLN A 179 -6.45 -18.13 -23.35
CA GLN A 179 -7.86 -18.33 -23.03
C GLN A 179 -8.61 -19.07 -24.15
N ARG A 180 -8.34 -18.71 -25.41
CA ARG A 180 -8.94 -19.33 -26.60
C ARG A 180 -8.49 -20.79 -26.76
N THR A 181 -7.19 -21.03 -26.80
CA THR A 181 -6.63 -22.36 -27.12
C THR A 181 -6.82 -23.36 -25.99
N VAL A 182 -6.68 -22.94 -24.72
CA VAL A 182 -6.93 -23.81 -23.55
C VAL A 182 -8.39 -24.24 -23.51
N SER A 183 -9.32 -23.29 -23.66
CA SER A 183 -10.76 -23.61 -23.67
C SER A 183 -11.13 -24.52 -24.83
N GLN A 184 -10.57 -24.25 -26.02
CA GLN A 184 -10.81 -25.09 -27.20
C GLN A 184 -10.29 -26.52 -26.99
N ARG A 185 -9.06 -26.68 -26.48
CA ARG A 185 -8.49 -28.02 -26.27
C ARG A 185 -9.21 -28.79 -25.17
N LEU A 186 -9.58 -28.14 -24.06
CA LEU A 186 -10.33 -28.77 -22.98
C LEU A 186 -11.72 -29.23 -23.42
N ARG A 187 -12.40 -28.49 -24.31
CA ARG A 187 -13.68 -28.95 -24.90
C ARG A 187 -13.54 -30.16 -25.80
N GLN A 188 -12.36 -30.39 -26.35
CA GLN A 188 -12.03 -31.53 -27.22
C GLN A 188 -11.55 -32.76 -26.43
N LEU A 189 -11.57 -32.74 -25.10
CA LEU A 189 -11.27 -33.95 -24.33
C LEU A 189 -12.22 -35.08 -24.71
N THR A 190 -11.64 -36.26 -24.95
CA THR A 190 -12.36 -37.50 -25.23
C THR A 190 -13.05 -38.02 -23.96
N GLU A 191 -14.04 -38.93 -24.12
CA GLU A 191 -14.68 -39.56 -22.96
C GLU A 191 -13.69 -40.35 -22.09
N GLU A 192 -12.62 -40.88 -22.67
CA GLU A 192 -11.53 -41.54 -21.94
C GLU A 192 -10.69 -40.52 -21.15
N GLU A 193 -10.28 -39.42 -21.78
CA GLU A 193 -9.53 -38.34 -21.13
C GLU A 193 -10.30 -37.69 -19.96
N LEU A 194 -11.65 -37.69 -20.01
CA LEU A 194 -12.51 -37.15 -18.95
C LEU A 194 -12.57 -38.03 -17.69
N VAL A 195 -12.16 -39.30 -17.75
CA VAL A 195 -12.26 -40.25 -16.63
C VAL A 195 -10.94 -40.88 -16.21
N GLN A 196 -9.93 -40.85 -17.08
CA GLN A 196 -8.64 -41.46 -16.79
C GLN A 196 -7.85 -40.71 -15.72
N VAL A 197 -6.91 -41.43 -15.11
CA VAL A 197 -5.84 -40.85 -14.31
C VAL A 197 -4.59 -40.80 -15.17
N THR A 198 -4.00 -39.62 -15.30
CA THR A 198 -2.77 -39.38 -16.05
C THR A 198 -1.61 -39.04 -15.12
N PHE A 199 -0.40 -39.08 -15.69
CA PHE A 199 0.84 -38.67 -15.04
C PHE A 199 1.53 -37.58 -15.89
N PRO A 200 2.13 -36.55 -15.28
CA PRO A 200 2.85 -35.49 -15.98
C PRO A 200 3.95 -36.03 -16.91
N ALA A 201 3.77 -35.87 -18.22
CA ALA A 201 4.79 -36.25 -19.21
C ALA A 201 5.78 -35.11 -19.54
N MET A 202 5.36 -33.85 -19.41
CA MET A 202 6.17 -32.66 -19.72
C MET A 202 6.12 -31.61 -18.60
N TRP A 203 7.13 -30.74 -18.51
CA TRP A 203 7.15 -29.55 -17.63
C TRP A 203 6.79 -29.81 -16.15
N SER A 204 7.25 -30.93 -15.59
CA SER A 204 6.97 -31.30 -14.19
C SER A 204 8.21 -31.83 -13.49
N TYR A 205 8.40 -31.41 -12.23
CA TYR A 205 9.38 -31.99 -11.30
C TYR A 205 8.80 -33.19 -10.53
N HIS A 206 7.54 -33.54 -10.82
CA HIS A 206 6.74 -34.53 -10.11
C HIS A 206 6.05 -35.46 -11.11
N PRO A 207 6.81 -36.31 -11.84
CA PRO A 207 6.25 -37.24 -12.82
C PRO A 207 5.37 -38.33 -12.18
N ASP A 208 5.48 -38.53 -10.87
CA ASP A 208 4.68 -39.47 -10.09
C ASP A 208 3.33 -38.89 -9.64
N GLU A 209 3.09 -37.59 -9.84
CA GLU A 209 1.87 -36.94 -9.40
C GLU A 209 0.68 -37.37 -10.26
N MET A 210 -0.40 -37.83 -9.62
CA MET A 210 -1.62 -38.23 -10.32
C MET A 210 -2.48 -37.01 -10.69
N TRP A 211 -2.97 -36.99 -11.93
CA TRP A 211 -3.87 -35.97 -12.44
C TRP A 211 -5.15 -36.58 -13.01
N THR A 212 -6.26 -35.86 -12.83
CA THR A 212 -7.56 -36.15 -13.45
C THR A 212 -8.09 -34.87 -14.07
N ALA A 213 -9.00 -34.99 -15.05
CA ALA A 213 -9.63 -33.82 -15.66
C ALA A 213 -10.32 -32.90 -14.62
N ARG A 214 -10.93 -33.50 -13.60
CA ARG A 214 -11.58 -32.78 -12.50
C ARG A 214 -10.57 -32.02 -11.62
N LYS A 215 -9.45 -32.64 -11.23
CA LYS A 215 -8.38 -31.97 -10.48
C LYS A 215 -7.81 -30.80 -11.29
N ALA A 216 -7.51 -31.01 -12.57
CA ALA A 216 -6.96 -29.98 -13.45
C ALA A 216 -7.89 -28.77 -13.59
N LEU A 217 -9.18 -28.99 -13.82
CA LEU A 217 -10.15 -27.89 -13.92
C LEU A 217 -10.40 -27.20 -12.59
N ARG A 218 -10.44 -27.94 -11.47
CA ARG A 218 -10.52 -27.34 -10.13
C ARG A 218 -9.34 -26.39 -9.92
N ARG A 219 -8.11 -26.86 -10.13
CA ARG A 219 -6.90 -26.04 -9.99
C ARG A 219 -6.86 -24.88 -10.96
N LEU A 220 -7.34 -25.04 -12.20
CA LEU A 220 -7.42 -23.94 -13.16
C LEU A 220 -8.29 -22.78 -12.64
N VAL A 221 -9.49 -23.07 -12.12
CA VAL A 221 -10.37 -22.00 -11.58
C VAL A 221 -9.77 -21.42 -10.29
N GLU A 222 -9.26 -22.26 -9.39
CA GLU A 222 -8.60 -21.79 -8.16
C GLU A 222 -7.43 -20.84 -8.48
N HIS A 223 -6.62 -21.17 -9.48
CA HIS A 223 -5.45 -20.39 -9.91
C HIS A 223 -5.83 -19.02 -10.49
N GLU A 224 -6.86 -18.96 -11.35
CA GLU A 224 -7.37 -17.68 -11.86
C GLU A 224 -7.82 -16.76 -10.71
N LEU A 225 -8.59 -17.28 -9.76
CA LEU A 225 -9.11 -16.50 -8.62
C LEU A 225 -8.01 -16.11 -7.62
N GLU A 226 -7.06 -17.00 -7.37
CA GLU A 226 -5.87 -16.72 -6.54
C GLU A 226 -5.09 -15.52 -7.08
N HIS A 227 -4.87 -15.46 -8.39
CA HIS A 227 -4.09 -14.38 -9.00
C HIS A 227 -4.88 -13.08 -9.20
N VAL A 228 -6.21 -13.12 -9.29
CA VAL A 228 -7.04 -11.92 -9.12
C VAL A 228 -6.81 -11.32 -7.72
N ALA A 229 -6.84 -12.14 -6.68
CA ALA A 229 -6.56 -11.69 -5.31
C ALA A 229 -5.11 -11.18 -5.16
N GLN A 230 -4.12 -11.85 -5.77
CA GLN A 230 -2.73 -11.42 -5.74
C GLN A 230 -2.54 -10.06 -6.42
N VAL A 231 -3.14 -9.82 -7.59
CA VAL A 231 -3.07 -8.50 -8.25
C VAL A 231 -3.68 -7.41 -7.38
N ARG A 232 -4.81 -7.67 -6.71
CA ARG A 232 -5.38 -6.71 -5.74
C ARG A 232 -4.40 -6.39 -4.61
N GLN A 233 -3.70 -7.39 -4.07
CA GLN A 233 -2.68 -7.17 -3.05
C GLN A 233 -1.52 -6.29 -3.55
N VAL A 234 -1.05 -6.51 -4.79
CA VAL A 234 -0.01 -5.66 -5.40
C VAL A 234 -0.49 -4.21 -5.58
N LEU A 235 -1.74 -4.00 -6.00
CA LEU A 235 -2.33 -2.66 -6.11
C LEU A 235 -2.47 -1.96 -4.75
N ALA A 236 -2.89 -2.70 -3.71
CA ALA A 236 -2.97 -2.20 -2.34
C ALA A 236 -1.59 -1.78 -1.80
N GLN A 237 -0.57 -2.61 -2.04
CA GLN A 237 0.81 -2.29 -1.67
C GLN A 237 1.33 -1.06 -2.43
N TRP A 238 1.04 -0.97 -3.73
CA TRP A 238 1.38 0.22 -4.53
C TRP A 238 0.76 1.48 -3.92
N ARG A 239 -0.52 1.42 -3.51
CA ARG A 239 -1.20 2.54 -2.86
C ARG A 239 -0.54 2.92 -1.54
N ALA A 240 -0.15 1.94 -0.73
CA ALA A 240 0.56 2.20 0.53
C ALA A 240 1.90 2.93 0.27
N HIS A 241 2.70 2.47 -0.71
CA HIS A 241 3.93 3.16 -1.13
C HIS A 241 3.67 4.56 -1.66
N PHE A 242 2.62 4.75 -2.46
CA PHE A 242 2.22 6.06 -2.96
C PHE A 242 1.87 7.02 -1.81
N LEU A 243 1.09 6.57 -0.82
CA LEU A 243 0.74 7.39 0.34
C LEU A 243 1.95 7.74 1.20
N ALA A 244 2.89 6.80 1.38
CA ALA A 244 4.15 7.05 2.08
C ALA A 244 5.02 8.08 1.34
N HIS A 245 5.13 7.99 0.02
CA HIS A 245 5.85 8.99 -0.79
C HIS A 245 5.17 10.36 -0.71
N LEU A 246 3.84 10.42 -0.82
CA LEU A 246 3.08 11.66 -0.69
C LEU A 246 3.28 12.32 0.69
N ALA A 247 3.30 11.53 1.76
CA ALA A 247 3.55 12.02 3.12
C ALA A 247 4.98 12.55 3.27
N ALA A 248 5.97 11.84 2.73
CA ALA A 248 7.38 12.25 2.76
C ALA A 248 7.62 13.59 2.07
N GLU A 249 7.07 13.80 0.87
CA GLU A 249 7.23 15.08 0.15
C GLU A 249 6.56 16.23 0.92
N ARG A 250 5.43 15.98 1.57
CA ARG A 250 4.75 16.99 2.39
C ARG A 250 5.55 17.34 3.65
N ALA A 251 6.10 16.33 4.33
CA ALA A 251 6.95 16.52 5.49
C ALA A 251 8.23 17.28 5.11
N GLU A 252 8.84 16.99 3.95
CA GLU A 252 10.00 17.72 3.41
C GLU A 252 9.68 19.18 3.12
N LEU A 253 8.61 19.45 2.39
CA LEU A 253 8.20 20.80 2.04
C LEU A 253 8.01 21.67 3.28
N LEU A 254 7.33 21.15 4.31
CA LEU A 254 7.12 21.89 5.56
C LEU A 254 8.41 22.06 6.36
N PHE A 255 9.27 21.05 6.40
CA PHE A 255 10.54 21.11 7.12
C PHE A 255 11.48 22.18 6.54
N LEU A 256 11.47 22.39 5.22
CA LEU A 256 12.26 23.46 4.59
C LEU A 256 11.82 24.88 5.01
N LEU A 257 10.64 25.04 5.60
CA LEU A 257 10.16 26.34 6.10
C LEU A 257 10.48 26.56 7.57
N ILE A 258 10.89 25.52 8.29
CA ILE A 258 11.20 25.58 9.72
C ILE A 258 12.46 26.42 9.96
N GLY A 259 12.45 27.13 11.08
CA GLY A 259 13.55 27.98 11.55
C GLY A 259 13.59 29.35 10.89
N LEU A 260 12.53 29.73 10.16
CA LEU A 260 12.36 31.03 9.52
C LEU A 260 11.31 31.85 10.27
N ASP A 261 11.54 33.15 10.40
CA ASP A 261 10.59 34.08 10.98
C ASP A 261 9.41 34.39 10.03
N GLU A 262 8.34 34.97 10.58
CA GLU A 262 7.11 35.27 9.82
C GLU A 262 7.32 36.30 8.70
N GLU A 263 8.19 37.30 8.90
CA GLU A 263 8.46 38.32 7.88
C GLU A 263 9.13 37.68 6.66
N THR A 264 10.13 36.83 6.90
CA THR A 264 10.81 36.04 5.88
C THR A 264 9.82 35.17 5.10
N LEU A 265 8.95 34.43 5.79
CA LEU A 265 7.97 33.54 5.16
C LEU A 265 6.89 34.30 4.37
N ALA A 266 6.50 35.50 4.83
CA ALA A 266 5.42 36.27 4.24
C ALA A 266 5.85 37.13 3.05
N SER A 267 7.11 37.61 3.04
CA SER A 267 7.53 38.70 2.13
C SER A 267 8.67 38.34 1.19
N ARG A 268 9.53 37.36 1.52
CA ARG A 268 10.68 37.06 0.67
C ARG A 268 10.28 36.14 -0.47
N PRO A 269 10.61 36.47 -1.72
CA PRO A 269 10.25 35.66 -2.88
C PRO A 269 11.07 34.36 -2.90
N VAL A 270 10.36 33.25 -3.14
CA VAL A 270 10.89 31.89 -3.29
C VAL A 270 10.94 31.51 -4.77
N PHE A 271 9.79 31.60 -5.45
CA PHE A 271 9.59 31.14 -6.83
C PHE A 271 8.64 32.10 -7.56
N ASP A 272 9.04 32.56 -8.75
CA ASP A 272 8.25 33.46 -9.60
C ASP A 272 7.61 34.64 -8.84
N ASN A 273 8.45 35.33 -8.06
CA ASN A 273 8.09 36.43 -7.15
C ASN A 273 7.13 36.07 -6.00
N SER A 274 6.69 34.82 -5.88
CA SER A 274 5.81 34.35 -4.81
C SER A 274 6.60 34.03 -3.55
N SER A 275 6.12 34.47 -2.38
CA SER A 275 6.69 34.11 -1.09
C SER A 275 6.27 32.71 -0.63
N ALA A 276 6.87 32.20 0.46
CA ALA A 276 6.50 30.90 1.02
C ALA A 276 5.01 30.84 1.40
N LYS A 277 4.46 31.94 1.89
CA LYS A 277 3.01 32.09 2.15
C LYS A 277 2.17 31.82 0.89
N GLU A 278 2.50 32.48 -0.21
CA GLU A 278 1.75 32.38 -1.46
C GLU A 278 1.89 30.98 -2.07
N LEU A 279 3.08 30.37 -1.93
CA LEU A 279 3.34 28.99 -2.31
C LEU A 279 2.44 28.00 -1.55
N LEU A 280 2.29 28.16 -0.24
CA LEU A 280 1.42 27.31 0.59
C LEU A 280 -0.05 27.43 0.14
N ALA A 281 -0.54 28.66 -0.09
CA ALA A 281 -1.90 28.89 -0.57
C ALA A 281 -2.12 28.32 -1.99
N HIS A 282 -1.11 28.44 -2.87
CA HIS A 282 -1.11 27.85 -4.20
C HIS A 282 -1.22 26.31 -4.15
N ILE A 283 -0.41 25.65 -3.32
CA ILE A 283 -0.46 24.19 -3.15
C ILE A 283 -1.83 23.75 -2.63
N ALA A 284 -2.38 24.50 -1.65
CA ALA A 284 -3.68 24.21 -1.08
C ALA A 284 -4.80 24.24 -2.12
N ALA A 285 -4.82 25.23 -3.00
CA ALA A 285 -5.82 25.35 -4.05
C ALA A 285 -5.79 24.17 -5.04
N TRP A 286 -4.61 23.61 -5.31
CA TRP A 286 -4.49 22.40 -6.13
C TRP A 286 -4.95 21.14 -5.40
N ASP A 287 -4.69 21.01 -4.09
CA ASP A 287 -5.26 19.93 -3.25
C ASP A 287 -6.80 20.00 -3.27
N THR A 288 -7.39 21.19 -3.14
CA THR A 288 -8.85 21.40 -3.22
C THR A 288 -9.41 21.08 -4.61
N LEU A 289 -8.77 21.55 -5.68
CA LEU A 289 -9.19 21.28 -7.06
C LEU A 289 -9.25 19.77 -7.33
N HIS A 290 -8.18 19.04 -6.97
CA HIS A 290 -8.12 17.60 -7.20
C HIS A 290 -9.08 16.83 -6.28
N THR A 291 -9.31 17.30 -5.06
CA THR A 291 -10.36 16.75 -4.20
C THR A 291 -11.73 16.81 -4.89
N GLY A 292 -12.09 17.94 -5.51
CA GLY A 292 -13.32 18.08 -6.29
C GLY A 292 -13.38 17.12 -7.48
N ARG A 293 -12.29 17.00 -8.25
CA ARG A 293 -12.19 16.08 -9.39
C ARG A 293 -12.37 14.62 -8.97
N ILE A 294 -11.73 14.21 -7.87
CA ILE A 294 -11.84 12.85 -7.34
C ILE A 294 -13.27 12.54 -6.93
N ARG A 295 -13.94 13.45 -6.21
CA ARG A 295 -15.35 13.25 -5.80
C ARG A 295 -16.28 13.10 -7.01
N LEU A 296 -16.11 13.92 -8.05
CA LEU A 296 -16.88 13.79 -9.29
C LEU A 296 -16.60 12.46 -10.00
N ALA A 297 -15.34 12.08 -10.14
CA ALA A 297 -14.97 10.82 -10.79
C ALA A 297 -15.49 9.59 -10.05
N ALA A 298 -15.36 9.54 -8.72
CA ALA A 298 -15.85 8.45 -7.88
C ALA A 298 -17.39 8.29 -7.96
N GLN A 299 -18.11 9.40 -8.19
CA GLN A 299 -19.56 9.40 -8.39
C GLN A 299 -19.99 9.08 -9.83
N GLY A 300 -19.06 8.77 -10.74
CA GLY A 300 -19.35 8.57 -12.17
C GLY A 300 -19.71 9.86 -12.92
N ARG A 301 -19.42 11.03 -12.35
CA ARG A 301 -19.75 12.37 -12.86
C ARG A 301 -18.54 13.07 -13.48
N ALA A 302 -17.64 12.30 -14.08
CA ALA A 302 -16.41 12.82 -14.68
C ALA A 302 -16.66 13.84 -15.81
N ALA A 303 -17.81 13.75 -16.49
CA ALA A 303 -18.24 14.70 -17.51
C ALA A 303 -18.48 16.13 -16.99
N GLU A 304 -18.57 16.31 -15.66
CA GLU A 304 -18.74 17.62 -15.02
C GLU A 304 -17.39 18.25 -14.62
N ILE A 305 -16.26 17.55 -14.82
CA ILE A 305 -14.95 18.07 -14.47
C ILE A 305 -14.57 19.21 -15.43
N PRO A 306 -14.37 20.44 -14.93
CA PRO A 306 -14.08 21.57 -15.80
C PRO A 306 -12.71 21.42 -16.48
N SER A 307 -12.68 21.78 -17.77
CA SER A 307 -11.42 22.04 -18.49
C SER A 307 -10.75 23.28 -17.91
N LEU A 308 -9.42 23.29 -17.91
CA LEU A 308 -8.65 24.31 -17.23
C LEU A 308 -7.45 24.72 -18.09
N VAL A 309 -7.27 26.03 -18.23
CA VAL A 309 -6.05 26.63 -18.79
C VAL A 309 -5.11 26.90 -17.62
N LEU A 310 -3.97 26.20 -17.59
CA LEU A 310 -3.08 26.15 -16.43
C LEU A 310 -2.60 27.54 -15.99
N ASP A 311 -2.10 28.34 -16.93
CA ASP A 311 -1.51 29.64 -16.65
C ASP A 311 -2.56 30.66 -16.15
N GLU A 312 -3.75 30.66 -16.74
CA GLU A 312 -4.86 31.52 -16.32
C GLU A 312 -5.33 31.18 -14.90
N TYR A 313 -5.46 29.89 -14.60
CA TYR A 313 -5.85 29.45 -13.26
C TYR A 313 -4.79 29.80 -12.22
N ASN A 314 -3.50 29.59 -12.54
CA ASN A 314 -2.41 29.96 -11.63
C ASN A 314 -2.35 31.47 -11.38
N ALA A 315 -2.53 32.30 -12.41
CA ALA A 315 -2.59 33.75 -12.26
C ALA A 315 -3.78 34.20 -11.39
N GLN A 316 -4.94 33.55 -11.53
CA GLN A 316 -6.11 33.80 -10.68
C GLN A 316 -5.84 33.45 -9.21
N LEU A 317 -5.23 32.28 -8.96
CA LEU A 317 -4.86 31.87 -7.60
C LEU A 317 -3.85 32.84 -6.96
N GLN A 318 -2.86 33.28 -7.73
CA GLN A 318 -1.87 34.25 -7.24
C GLN A 318 -2.56 35.58 -6.84
N ALA A 319 -3.43 36.10 -7.70
CA ALA A 319 -4.18 37.33 -7.42
C ALA A 319 -5.12 37.17 -6.20
N GLN A 320 -5.76 36.01 -6.04
CA GLN A 320 -6.65 35.71 -4.93
C GLN A 320 -5.90 35.67 -3.58
N HIS A 321 -4.67 35.15 -3.56
CA HIS A 321 -3.94 34.88 -2.32
C HIS A 321 -2.92 35.97 -1.91
N GLN A 322 -2.64 36.94 -2.79
CA GLN A 322 -1.62 37.98 -2.56
C GLN A 322 -1.79 38.69 -1.20
N GLY A 323 -3.04 39.00 -0.83
CA GLY A 323 -3.39 39.71 0.41
C GLY A 323 -3.55 38.85 1.67
N TRP A 324 -3.43 37.53 1.57
CA TRP A 324 -3.66 36.66 2.73
C TRP A 324 -2.59 36.86 3.81
N PRO A 325 -2.94 36.73 5.11
CA PRO A 325 -1.97 36.51 6.19
C PRO A 325 -1.36 35.10 6.13
N LEU A 326 -0.14 34.92 6.66
CA LEU A 326 0.51 33.61 6.72
C LEU A 326 -0.32 32.55 7.46
N ALA A 327 -0.95 32.95 8.57
CA ALA A 327 -1.82 32.07 9.35
C ALA A 327 -3.00 31.53 8.54
N GLU A 328 -3.60 32.35 7.66
CA GLU A 328 -4.70 31.93 6.78
C GLU A 328 -4.22 30.94 5.73
N ALA A 329 -3.09 31.24 5.06
CA ALA A 329 -2.48 30.34 4.08
C ALA A 329 -2.15 28.96 4.68
N LEU A 330 -1.58 28.91 5.88
CA LEU A 330 -1.26 27.66 6.60
C LEU A 330 -2.50 26.87 7.00
N ALA A 331 -3.55 27.55 7.46
CA ALA A 331 -4.81 26.90 7.82
C ALA A 331 -5.44 26.22 6.59
N VAL A 332 -5.57 26.96 5.48
CA VAL A 332 -6.12 26.42 4.21
C VAL A 332 -5.24 25.30 3.66
N PHE A 333 -3.92 25.44 3.70
CA PHE A 333 -2.96 24.40 3.29
C PHE A 333 -3.12 23.08 4.05
N THR A 334 -3.32 23.16 5.37
CA THR A 334 -3.47 21.98 6.22
C THR A 334 -4.84 21.33 6.00
N THR A 335 -5.91 22.12 5.96
CA THR A 335 -7.27 21.64 5.71
C THR A 335 -7.42 20.99 4.34
N ALA A 336 -6.91 21.63 3.28
CA ALA A 336 -7.01 21.10 1.92
C ALA A 336 -6.32 19.73 1.79
N ARG A 337 -5.16 19.53 2.42
CA ARG A 337 -4.48 18.23 2.42
C ARG A 337 -5.25 17.18 3.21
N GLN A 338 -5.82 17.53 4.36
CA GLN A 338 -6.63 16.58 5.12
C GLN A 338 -7.87 16.13 4.34
N GLU A 339 -8.56 17.07 3.69
CA GLU A 339 -9.71 16.74 2.84
C GLU A 339 -9.33 15.88 1.64
N PHE A 340 -8.18 16.17 1.03
CA PHE A 340 -7.64 15.38 -0.07
C PHE A 340 -7.35 13.93 0.37
N LEU A 341 -6.64 13.74 1.48
CA LEU A 341 -6.33 12.41 2.03
C LEU A 341 -7.58 11.65 2.46
N ASN A 342 -8.55 12.33 3.09
CA ASN A 342 -9.83 11.73 3.46
C ASN A 342 -10.62 11.27 2.23
N THR A 343 -10.58 12.07 1.15
CA THR A 343 -11.24 11.72 -0.11
C THR A 343 -10.56 10.53 -0.77
N LEU A 344 -9.22 10.46 -0.77
CA LEU A 344 -8.48 9.29 -1.23
C LEU A 344 -8.79 8.05 -0.38
N ALA A 345 -8.85 8.16 0.94
CA ALA A 345 -9.13 7.05 1.84
C ALA A 345 -10.51 6.41 1.61
N GLY A 346 -11.47 7.18 1.09
CA GLY A 346 -12.81 6.69 0.75
C GLY A 346 -12.89 5.83 -0.53
N LEU A 347 -11.80 5.69 -1.30
CA LEU A 347 -11.78 4.94 -2.55
C LEU A 347 -11.33 3.49 -2.36
N SER A 348 -11.88 2.57 -3.15
CA SER A 348 -11.27 1.25 -3.35
C SER A 348 -9.97 1.36 -4.17
N ASP A 349 -9.13 0.33 -4.13
CA ASP A 349 -7.94 0.27 -4.99
C ASP A 349 -8.36 0.24 -6.46
N GLU A 350 -9.40 -0.51 -6.84
CA GLU A 350 -9.90 -0.51 -8.21
C GLU A 350 -10.38 0.88 -8.67
N GLU A 351 -11.08 1.63 -7.82
CA GLU A 351 -11.52 3.00 -8.14
C GLU A 351 -10.34 3.95 -8.36
N LEU A 352 -9.27 3.81 -7.59
CA LEU A 352 -8.05 4.60 -7.74
C LEU A 352 -7.42 4.42 -9.13
N HIS A 353 -7.44 3.19 -9.65
CA HIS A 353 -6.81 2.84 -10.92
C HIS A 353 -7.72 3.00 -12.14
N ARG A 354 -9.05 2.96 -11.94
CA ARG A 354 -10.06 2.98 -13.00
C ARG A 354 -9.86 4.14 -13.99
N PRO A 355 -10.01 3.89 -15.31
CA PRO A 355 -10.00 4.95 -16.30
C PRO A 355 -11.16 5.94 -16.11
N VAL A 356 -10.86 7.22 -16.28
CA VAL A 356 -11.79 8.34 -16.20
C VAL A 356 -11.71 9.11 -17.51
N THR A 357 -12.82 9.16 -18.25
CA THR A 357 -12.93 9.95 -19.49
C THR A 357 -13.40 11.37 -19.16
N LEU A 358 -12.62 12.36 -19.57
CA LEU A 358 -12.88 13.79 -19.36
C LEU A 358 -13.74 14.38 -20.49
N PRO A 359 -14.34 15.58 -20.30
CA PRO A 359 -15.19 16.20 -21.33
C PRO A 359 -14.51 16.48 -22.66
N ASN A 360 -13.19 16.65 -22.66
CA ASN A 360 -12.39 16.86 -23.86
C ASN A 360 -12.04 15.55 -24.60
N GLY A 361 -12.50 14.40 -24.10
CA GLY A 361 -12.22 13.07 -24.67
C GLY A 361 -10.97 12.40 -24.08
N ASP A 362 -10.15 13.10 -23.30
CA ASP A 362 -8.95 12.54 -22.70
C ASP A 362 -9.29 11.49 -21.65
N THR A 363 -8.45 10.46 -21.54
CA THR A 363 -8.58 9.43 -20.51
C THR A 363 -7.47 9.59 -19.47
N THR A 364 -7.85 9.55 -18.19
CA THR A 364 -6.94 9.61 -17.04
C THR A 364 -7.36 8.60 -15.96
N SER A 365 -6.84 8.70 -14.74
CA SER A 365 -7.32 7.96 -13.57
C SER A 365 -7.18 8.81 -12.31
N ILE A 366 -7.89 8.48 -11.23
CA ILE A 366 -7.76 9.18 -9.94
C ILE A 366 -6.32 9.10 -9.44
N ARG A 367 -5.65 7.96 -9.65
CA ARG A 367 -4.22 7.75 -9.39
C ARG A 367 -3.35 8.88 -9.96
N THR A 368 -3.61 9.31 -11.19
CA THR A 368 -2.82 10.35 -11.87
C THR A 368 -2.89 11.68 -11.11
N TRP A 369 -4.08 12.06 -10.64
CA TRP A 369 -4.24 13.27 -9.82
C TRP A 369 -3.54 13.14 -8.48
N GLY A 370 -3.56 11.94 -7.87
CA GLY A 370 -2.76 11.63 -6.68
C GLY A 370 -1.26 11.85 -6.89
N LEU A 371 -0.70 11.24 -7.93
CA LEU A 371 0.72 11.35 -8.27
C LEU A 371 1.15 12.79 -8.57
N TRP A 372 0.27 13.61 -9.15
CA TRP A 372 0.55 15.03 -9.35
C TRP A 372 0.71 15.80 -8.03
N ARG A 373 0.05 15.40 -6.94
CA ARG A 373 0.23 16.03 -5.62
C ARG A 373 1.59 15.73 -5.02
N THR A 374 2.05 14.49 -5.15
CA THR A 374 3.42 14.10 -4.77
C THR A 374 4.45 14.90 -5.57
N ARG A 375 4.29 14.99 -6.91
CA ARG A 375 5.20 15.74 -7.78
C ARG A 375 5.18 17.25 -7.51
N HIS A 376 4.04 17.80 -7.12
CA HIS A 376 3.90 19.23 -6.85
C HIS A 376 4.55 19.63 -5.53
N ASP A 377 4.34 18.85 -4.46
CA ASP A 377 5.08 19.02 -3.21
C ASP A 377 6.60 18.89 -3.48
N ALA A 378 7.02 17.89 -4.28
CA ALA A 378 8.42 17.69 -4.65
C ALA A 378 9.04 18.87 -5.41
N ALA A 379 8.33 19.42 -6.41
CA ALA A 379 8.80 20.54 -7.21
C ALA A 379 9.02 21.78 -6.32
N HIS A 380 8.06 22.10 -5.46
CA HIS A 380 8.16 23.26 -4.58
C HIS A 380 9.11 23.06 -3.40
N ALA A 381 9.32 21.82 -2.95
CA ALA A 381 10.42 21.50 -2.05
C ALA A 381 11.78 21.81 -2.71
N ALA A 382 11.95 21.51 -4.01
CA ALA A 382 13.18 21.87 -4.73
C ALA A 382 13.36 23.39 -4.86
N ASP A 383 12.29 24.14 -5.11
CA ASP A 383 12.32 25.61 -5.13
C ASP A 383 12.76 26.17 -3.77
N LEU A 384 12.18 25.68 -2.68
CA LEU A 384 12.53 26.06 -1.31
C LEU A 384 13.96 25.70 -0.95
N GLN A 385 14.43 24.53 -1.35
CA GLN A 385 15.82 24.10 -1.13
C GLN A 385 16.81 25.02 -1.84
N ALA A 386 16.53 25.37 -3.10
CA ALA A 386 17.34 26.31 -3.87
C ALA A 386 17.34 27.70 -3.21
N TRP A 387 16.18 28.18 -2.78
CA TRP A 387 16.01 29.45 -2.08
C TRP A 387 16.81 29.52 -0.78
N ARG A 388 16.76 28.48 0.07
CA ARG A 388 17.57 28.39 1.30
C ARG A 388 19.07 28.44 1.03
N LYS A 389 19.53 27.80 -0.03
CA LYS A 389 20.95 27.79 -0.41
C LYS A 389 21.45 29.17 -0.86
N GLN A 390 20.59 29.95 -1.52
CA GLN A 390 20.97 31.26 -2.06
C GLN A 390 20.98 32.38 -1.00
N GLN A 391 20.04 32.36 -0.06
CA GLN A 391 19.73 33.54 0.76
C GLN A 391 20.31 33.51 2.18
N GLN A 392 20.85 32.38 2.65
CA GLN A 392 21.42 32.19 4.01
C GLN A 392 20.60 32.86 5.14
N PHE A 393 19.71 32.10 5.76
CA PHE A 393 18.85 32.61 6.83
C PHE A 393 19.48 32.43 8.21
N ALA A 394 19.35 33.44 9.07
CA ALA A 394 19.65 33.29 10.48
C ALA A 394 18.59 32.39 11.15
N PRO A 395 18.98 31.49 12.08
CA PRO A 395 18.01 30.71 12.84
C PRO A 395 17.04 31.63 13.60
N ALA A 396 15.74 31.39 13.47
CA ALA A 396 14.70 32.17 14.12
C ALA A 396 13.62 31.27 14.75
N VAL A 397 12.92 31.80 15.76
CA VAL A 397 11.68 31.22 16.26
C VAL A 397 10.60 31.45 15.21
N GLY A 398 10.18 30.36 14.57
CA GLY A 398 9.18 30.41 13.52
C GLY A 398 7.72 30.44 14.04
N PRO A 399 6.75 30.60 13.13
CA PRO A 399 5.33 30.64 13.48
C PRO A 399 4.85 29.33 14.12
N LYS A 400 4.07 29.42 15.21
CA LYS A 400 3.48 28.24 15.89
C LYS A 400 2.68 27.35 14.95
N ALA A 401 1.88 27.94 14.06
CA ALA A 401 1.06 27.20 13.11
C ALA A 401 1.89 26.33 12.16
N LEU A 402 3.05 26.82 11.71
CA LEU A 402 3.95 26.08 10.84
C LEU A 402 4.60 24.90 11.58
N LEU A 403 5.07 25.12 12.81
CA LEU A 403 5.65 24.05 13.63
C LEU A 403 4.63 22.92 13.89
N LEU A 404 3.38 23.28 14.21
CA LEU A 404 2.29 22.31 14.40
C LEU A 404 1.98 21.54 13.11
N ALA A 405 1.94 22.21 11.96
CA ALA A 405 1.73 21.56 10.66
C ALA A 405 2.88 20.59 10.32
N ALA A 406 4.13 20.98 10.58
CA ALA A 406 5.30 20.13 10.34
C ALA A 406 5.32 18.88 11.24
N LEU A 407 4.98 19.04 12.53
CA LEU A 407 4.82 17.91 13.46
C LEU A 407 3.71 16.94 12.98
N GLN A 408 2.58 17.47 12.53
CA GLN A 408 1.49 16.65 12.00
C GLN A 408 1.94 15.89 10.74
N ALA A 409 2.63 16.54 9.82
CA ALA A 409 3.12 15.92 8.59
C ALA A 409 4.16 14.82 8.87
N SER A 410 5.09 15.06 9.79
CA SER A 410 6.10 14.08 10.21
C SER A 410 5.46 12.85 10.86
N ARG A 411 4.42 13.04 11.70
CA ARG A 411 3.69 11.92 12.29
C ARG A 411 2.89 11.12 11.27
N ALA A 412 2.28 11.82 10.29
CA ALA A 412 1.58 11.16 9.19
C ALA A 412 2.54 10.33 8.33
N GLU A 413 3.75 10.84 8.06
CA GLU A 413 4.80 10.10 7.38
C GLU A 413 5.16 8.81 8.13
N MET A 414 5.47 8.89 9.44
CA MET A 414 5.77 7.71 10.25
C MET A 414 4.63 6.66 10.21
N ALA A 415 3.37 7.11 10.26
CA ALA A 415 2.22 6.22 10.14
C ALA A 415 2.13 5.54 8.76
N THR A 416 2.40 6.26 7.68
CA THR A 416 2.39 5.68 6.32
C THR A 416 3.55 4.72 6.08
N LEU A 417 4.73 4.99 6.64
CA LEU A 417 5.87 4.07 6.56
C LEU A 417 5.63 2.81 7.40
N ALA A 418 5.02 2.94 8.58
CA ALA A 418 4.62 1.80 9.41
C ALA A 418 3.64 0.86 8.67
N ALA A 419 2.76 1.42 7.84
CA ALA A 419 1.80 0.66 7.04
C ALA A 419 2.43 -0.13 5.88
N LEU A 420 3.71 0.08 5.54
CA LEU A 420 4.42 -0.72 4.54
C LEU A 420 4.85 -2.09 5.09
N LEU A 421 4.91 -2.24 6.42
CA LEU A 421 5.28 -3.50 7.06
C LEU A 421 4.06 -4.34 7.40
N SER A 422 4.18 -5.64 7.19
CA SER A 422 3.22 -6.60 7.73
C SER A 422 3.23 -6.56 9.27
N PRO A 423 2.15 -6.99 9.95
CA PRO A 423 2.11 -7.04 11.41
C PRO A 423 3.29 -7.80 12.04
N ALA A 424 3.73 -8.89 11.42
CA ALA A 424 4.91 -9.63 11.85
C ALA A 424 6.21 -8.83 11.58
N GLY A 425 6.31 -8.17 10.42
CA GLY A 425 7.45 -7.34 10.04
C GLY A 425 7.71 -6.18 11.01
N GLN A 426 6.66 -5.61 11.62
CA GLN A 426 6.78 -4.50 12.59
C GLN A 426 7.66 -4.83 13.81
N THR A 427 7.77 -6.11 14.17
CA THR A 427 8.53 -6.57 15.35
C THR A 427 9.70 -7.48 15.02
N THR A 428 9.92 -7.81 13.74
CA THR A 428 10.94 -8.79 13.32
C THR A 428 11.86 -8.29 12.22
N HIS A 429 11.42 -7.32 11.42
CA HIS A 429 12.21 -6.80 10.31
C HIS A 429 13.12 -5.67 10.80
N PRO A 430 14.46 -5.84 10.76
CA PRO A 430 15.39 -4.77 11.12
C PRO A 430 15.35 -3.66 10.06
N LEU A 431 15.24 -2.41 10.52
CA LEU A 431 15.21 -1.22 9.67
C LEU A 431 16.47 -0.36 9.83
N ILE A 432 16.94 -0.20 11.06
CA ILE A 432 18.12 0.60 11.41
C ILE A 432 19.04 -0.26 12.25
N ASN A 433 20.15 -0.72 11.66
CA ASN A 433 21.02 -1.72 12.28
C ASN A 433 20.21 -2.96 12.71
N THR A 434 20.08 -3.20 14.02
CA THR A 434 19.30 -4.30 14.59
C THR A 434 17.90 -3.88 15.05
N TRP A 435 17.57 -2.60 15.00
CA TRP A 435 16.30 -2.08 15.50
C TRP A 435 15.17 -2.32 14.51
N THR A 436 14.08 -2.87 15.04
CA THR A 436 12.81 -3.05 14.32
C THR A 436 11.97 -1.78 14.37
N LEU A 437 10.85 -1.74 13.65
CA LEU A 437 9.93 -0.62 13.76
C LEU A 437 9.45 -0.42 15.21
N LYS A 438 9.12 -1.50 15.92
CA LYS A 438 8.72 -1.45 17.34
C LYS A 438 9.77 -0.72 18.18
N ASP A 439 11.04 -1.03 17.97
CA ASP A 439 12.14 -0.43 18.75
C ASP A 439 12.26 1.07 18.43
N ILE A 440 12.19 1.43 17.15
CA ILE A 440 12.26 2.83 16.68
C ILE A 440 11.12 3.67 17.26
N VAL A 441 9.86 3.21 17.13
CA VAL A 441 8.71 3.99 17.64
C VAL A 441 8.67 4.04 19.15
N GLY A 442 9.16 3.00 19.84
CA GLY A 442 9.29 2.98 21.29
C GLY A 442 10.30 4.00 21.77
N HIS A 443 11.48 4.03 21.15
CA HIS A 443 12.53 5.02 21.39
C HIS A 443 12.02 6.46 21.17
N LEU A 444 11.34 6.71 20.06
CA LEU A 444 10.73 8.02 19.79
C LEU A 444 9.68 8.39 20.86
N ALA A 445 8.87 7.43 21.29
CA ALA A 445 7.86 7.64 22.33
C ALA A 445 8.50 8.05 23.66
N ASP A 446 9.60 7.42 24.06
CA ASP A 446 10.29 7.74 25.30
C ASP A 446 10.86 9.17 25.27
N TRP A 447 11.52 9.55 24.17
CA TRP A 447 12.08 10.89 24.01
C TRP A 447 11.00 11.97 24.00
N GLU A 448 9.89 11.76 23.28
CA GLU A 448 8.79 12.73 23.26
C GLU A 448 8.09 12.82 24.62
N ALA A 449 7.95 11.72 25.36
CA ALA A 449 7.40 11.73 26.71
C ALA A 449 8.29 12.53 27.66
N TYR A 450 9.61 12.37 27.56
CA TYR A 450 10.57 13.22 28.27
C TYR A 450 10.45 14.69 27.86
N GLY A 451 10.31 14.95 26.56
CA GLY A 451 10.05 16.27 26.00
C GLY A 451 8.83 16.96 26.59
N ALA A 452 7.72 16.23 26.72
CA ALA A 452 6.49 16.71 27.34
C ALA A 452 6.67 16.98 28.83
N ALA A 453 7.41 16.13 29.56
CA ALA A 453 7.72 16.35 30.97
C ALA A 453 8.54 17.63 31.20
N VAL A 454 9.49 17.94 30.33
CA VAL A 454 10.26 19.20 30.36
C VAL A 454 9.33 20.42 30.16
N LEU A 455 8.40 20.35 29.20
CA LEU A 455 7.42 21.44 29.00
C LEU A 455 6.49 21.61 30.19
N GLN A 456 6.07 20.51 30.81
CA GLN A 456 5.25 20.54 32.03
C GLN A 456 5.99 21.19 33.20
N ALA A 457 7.29 20.90 33.35
CA ALA A 457 8.12 21.46 34.40
C ALA A 457 8.49 22.93 34.17
N GLY A 458 8.41 23.42 32.93
CA GLY A 458 8.80 24.77 32.54
C GLY A 458 10.31 25.01 32.63
N ARG A 459 11.12 23.94 32.66
CA ARG A 459 12.59 23.96 32.72
C ARG A 459 13.15 22.65 32.20
N LEU A 460 14.40 22.67 31.75
CA LEU A 460 15.10 21.45 31.38
C LEU A 460 15.25 20.55 32.62
N LEU A 461 15.00 19.26 32.43
CA LEU A 461 15.14 18.25 33.46
C LEU A 461 16.49 17.55 33.33
N PRO A 462 17.05 17.00 34.41
CA PRO A 462 18.14 16.06 34.28
C PRO A 462 17.58 14.75 33.72
N MET A 463 18.24 14.21 32.69
CA MET A 463 17.88 12.92 32.10
C MET A 463 18.11 11.74 33.06
N GLY A 464 18.99 11.94 34.04
CA GLY A 464 19.66 10.83 34.73
C GLY A 464 20.74 10.23 33.83
N TYR A 465 21.43 9.19 34.30
CA TYR A 465 22.43 8.45 33.51
C TYR A 465 23.70 9.21 33.13
N ASP A 466 24.12 10.19 33.94
CA ASP A 466 25.33 10.99 33.67
C ASP A 466 25.24 11.74 32.32
N GLU A 467 24.02 12.04 31.85
CA GLU A 467 23.74 12.67 30.55
C GLU A 467 24.22 11.83 29.35
N ASP A 468 24.23 10.50 29.51
CA ASP A 468 24.58 9.53 28.46
C ASP A 468 23.32 9.02 27.73
N ASP A 469 23.08 9.58 26.55
CA ASP A 469 21.96 9.24 25.66
C ASP A 469 21.95 7.75 25.28
N ASP A 470 23.12 7.15 25.01
CA ASP A 470 23.22 5.74 24.60
C ASP A 470 22.80 4.82 25.75
N ARG A 471 23.24 5.13 26.97
CA ARG A 471 22.85 4.39 28.16
C ARG A 471 21.36 4.55 28.46
N TRP A 472 20.81 5.75 28.29
CA TRP A 472 19.38 6.01 28.45
C TRP A 472 18.57 5.24 27.42
N ASN A 473 18.97 5.28 26.14
CA ASN A 473 18.34 4.56 25.03
C ASN A 473 18.33 3.05 25.28
N ALA A 474 19.47 2.48 25.71
CA ALA A 474 19.59 1.06 26.02
C ALA A 474 18.67 0.62 27.17
N ALA A 475 18.56 1.43 28.24
CA ALA A 475 17.70 1.13 29.38
C ALA A 475 16.20 1.17 29.01
N HIS A 476 15.78 2.14 28.19
CA HIS A 476 14.40 2.27 27.73
C HIS A 476 14.04 1.16 26.72
N ALA A 477 14.92 0.86 25.77
CA ALA A 477 14.75 -0.26 24.85
C ALA A 477 14.61 -1.60 25.60
N ALA A 478 15.44 -1.83 26.63
CA ALA A 478 15.33 -3.02 27.49
C ALA A 478 13.98 -3.10 28.21
N THR A 479 13.45 -1.96 28.67
CA THR A 479 12.13 -1.88 29.33
C THR A 479 10.99 -2.20 28.35
N ARG A 480 11.11 -1.79 27.08
CA ARG A 480 10.10 -2.04 26.04
C ARG A 480 10.19 -3.42 25.40
N ALA A 481 11.27 -4.18 25.64
CA ALA A 481 11.52 -5.46 24.97
C ALA A 481 10.33 -6.44 25.04
N THR A 482 9.66 -6.50 26.20
CA THR A 482 8.52 -7.41 26.45
C THR A 482 7.15 -6.82 26.08
N GLN A 483 7.09 -5.54 25.70
CA GLN A 483 5.84 -4.89 25.33
C GLN A 483 5.37 -5.32 23.93
N SER A 484 4.05 -5.36 23.76
CA SER A 484 3.42 -5.63 22.48
C SER A 484 3.53 -4.43 21.53
N TRP A 485 3.47 -4.68 20.22
CA TRP A 485 3.38 -3.62 19.22
C TRP A 485 2.25 -2.62 19.52
N GLY A 486 1.05 -3.11 19.83
CA GLY A 486 -0.11 -2.26 20.09
C GLY A 486 0.10 -1.32 21.28
N GLN A 487 0.80 -1.78 22.33
CA GLN A 487 1.15 -0.94 23.47
C GLN A 487 2.17 0.14 23.07
N VAL A 488 3.27 -0.26 22.43
CA VAL A 488 4.33 0.68 22.02
C VAL A 488 3.79 1.73 21.04
N TRP A 489 2.96 1.32 20.08
CA TRP A 489 2.32 2.24 19.14
C TRP A 489 1.38 3.22 19.83
N SER A 490 0.60 2.75 20.82
CA SER A 490 -0.26 3.62 21.63
C SER A 490 0.55 4.65 22.41
N ASP A 491 1.66 4.24 23.03
CA ASP A 491 2.56 5.15 23.75
C ASP A 491 3.15 6.20 22.81
N PHE A 492 3.59 5.79 21.62
CA PHE A 492 4.10 6.70 20.58
C PHE A 492 3.09 7.78 20.22
N GLN A 493 1.82 7.42 20.00
CA GLN A 493 0.75 8.39 19.72
C GLN A 493 0.46 9.28 20.93
N ALA A 494 0.43 8.71 22.14
CA ALA A 494 0.15 9.44 23.37
C ALA A 494 1.24 10.47 23.72
N ALA A 495 2.52 10.13 23.51
CA ALA A 495 3.64 11.02 23.76
C ALA A 495 3.54 12.31 22.92
N ARG A 496 3.23 12.18 21.62
CA ARG A 496 3.00 13.35 20.75
C ARG A 496 1.80 14.18 21.21
N GLN A 497 0.71 13.54 21.59
CA GLN A 497 -0.47 14.24 22.09
C GLN A 497 -0.16 15.04 23.38
N ALA A 498 0.63 14.46 24.29
CA ALA A 498 1.08 15.12 25.50
C ALA A 498 1.95 16.35 25.20
N LEU A 499 2.92 16.22 24.28
CA LEU A 499 3.74 17.34 23.82
C LEU A 499 2.87 18.48 23.25
N LEU A 500 1.92 18.13 22.36
CA LEU A 500 1.01 19.10 21.73
C LEU A 500 0.08 19.80 22.73
N ALA A 501 -0.34 19.12 23.81
CA ALA A 501 -1.19 19.69 24.84
C ALA A 501 -0.53 20.90 25.55
N HIS A 502 0.80 20.96 25.58
CA HIS A 502 1.55 22.11 26.11
C HIS A 502 1.76 23.21 25.06
N ILE A 503 1.85 22.87 23.78
CA ILE A 503 2.18 23.81 22.69
C ILE A 503 0.94 24.55 22.20
N ILE A 504 -0.17 23.84 21.98
CA ILE A 504 -1.39 24.39 21.38
C ILE A 504 -1.92 25.61 22.15
N PRO A 505 -2.01 25.60 23.51
CA PRO A 505 -2.56 26.71 24.28
C PRO A 505 -1.67 27.97 24.32
N LEU A 506 -0.39 27.88 23.94
CA LEU A 506 0.52 29.01 24.00
C LEU A 506 0.05 30.16 23.11
N ALA A 507 0.29 31.40 23.52
CA ALA A 507 0.14 32.55 22.63
C ALA A 507 1.10 32.43 21.42
N PRO A 508 0.86 33.13 20.28
CA PRO A 508 1.71 33.02 19.09
C PRO A 508 3.22 33.23 19.35
N ASN A 509 3.58 34.14 20.25
CA ASN A 509 4.96 34.42 20.66
C ASN A 509 5.45 33.54 21.83
N GLY A 510 4.59 32.70 22.42
CA GLY A 510 4.92 31.88 23.58
C GLY A 510 6.05 30.87 23.31
N LEU A 511 6.27 30.50 22.06
CA LEU A 511 7.36 29.59 21.66
C LEU A 511 8.76 30.19 21.87
N ALA A 512 8.89 31.51 21.96
CA ALA A 512 10.17 32.17 22.27
C ALA A 512 10.55 32.09 23.76
N THR A 513 9.63 31.63 24.63
CA THR A 513 9.90 31.43 26.05
C THR A 513 11.05 30.44 26.23
N LEU A 514 12.01 30.79 27.09
CA LEU A 514 13.14 29.93 27.41
C LEU A 514 12.78 28.91 28.49
N LEU A 515 13.21 27.67 28.28
CA LEU A 515 13.29 26.59 29.24
C LEU A 515 14.70 26.64 29.86
N PRO A 516 14.86 27.10 31.10
CA PRO A 516 16.18 27.22 31.72
C PRO A 516 16.78 25.86 32.08
N ASP A 517 18.10 25.74 31.99
CA ASP A 517 18.89 24.67 32.59
C ASP A 517 19.27 24.99 34.05
N GLU A 518 19.99 24.08 34.71
CA GLU A 518 20.44 24.27 36.10
C GLU A 518 21.44 25.43 36.27
N ARG A 519 22.07 25.88 35.18
CA ARG A 519 23.07 26.94 35.14
C ARG A 519 22.48 28.30 34.71
N GLY A 520 21.18 28.35 34.40
CA GLY A 520 20.48 29.56 33.95
C GLY A 520 20.68 29.89 32.47
N ALA A 521 21.36 29.05 31.69
CA ALA A 521 21.24 29.05 30.24
C ALA A 521 19.87 28.45 29.85
N GLY A 522 19.49 28.47 28.57
CA GLY A 522 18.20 27.88 28.20
C GLY A 522 17.96 27.76 26.71
N VAL A 523 17.01 26.90 26.36
CA VAL A 523 16.54 26.68 25.00
C VAL A 523 15.12 27.21 24.87
N SER A 524 14.78 27.84 23.74
CA SER A 524 13.38 28.24 23.52
C SER A 524 12.48 27.01 23.41
N ILE A 525 11.20 27.13 23.81
CA ILE A 525 10.21 26.08 23.57
C ILE A 525 10.19 25.69 22.09
N TYR A 526 10.36 26.65 21.18
CA TYR A 526 10.48 26.38 19.74
C TYR A 526 11.61 25.40 19.43
N ASN A 527 12.84 25.70 19.87
CA ASN A 527 14.01 24.88 19.58
C ASN A 527 13.94 23.52 20.30
N TRP A 528 13.33 23.47 21.48
CA TRP A 528 13.08 22.21 22.20
C TRP A 528 12.12 21.30 21.44
N VAL A 529 11.03 21.85 20.90
CA VAL A 529 10.05 21.06 20.13
C VAL A 529 10.62 20.68 18.76
N LEU A 530 11.42 21.56 18.17
CA LEU A 530 12.10 21.32 16.91
C LEU A 530 13.03 20.09 16.98
N SER A 531 13.76 19.87 18.06
CA SER A 531 14.65 18.71 18.15
C SER A 531 13.90 17.37 18.05
N PHE A 532 12.66 17.28 18.55
CA PHE A 532 11.83 16.07 18.38
C PHE A 532 11.32 15.90 16.94
N LEU A 533 11.01 17.00 16.25
CA LEU A 533 10.67 16.96 14.83
C LEU A 533 11.87 16.50 13.99
N GLU A 534 13.06 17.02 14.27
CA GLU A 534 14.31 16.63 13.60
C GLU A 534 14.61 15.15 13.85
N HIS A 535 14.56 14.72 15.10
CA HIS A 535 14.80 13.33 15.49
C HIS A 535 13.82 12.34 14.85
N GLU A 536 12.51 12.64 14.85
CA GLU A 536 11.53 11.78 14.16
C GLU A 536 11.81 11.69 12.65
N ARG A 537 12.22 12.79 12.03
CA ARG A 537 12.56 12.83 10.61
C ARG A 537 13.84 12.08 10.26
N GLU A 538 14.83 12.04 11.14
CA GLU A 538 16.03 11.22 10.99
C GLU A 538 15.67 9.72 10.91
N HIS A 539 14.78 9.26 11.79
CA HIS A 539 14.28 7.88 11.72
C HIS A 539 13.43 7.64 10.49
N ALA A 540 12.54 8.57 10.12
CA ALA A 540 11.75 8.47 8.89
C ALA A 540 12.66 8.35 7.64
N LEU A 541 13.76 9.09 7.60
CA LEU A 541 14.77 9.03 6.53
C LEU A 541 15.41 7.64 6.42
N ALA A 542 15.86 7.10 7.54
CA ALA A 542 16.45 5.76 7.58
C ALA A 542 15.43 4.68 7.20
N MET A 543 14.17 4.81 7.64
CA MET A 543 13.08 3.92 7.24
C MET A 543 12.78 3.99 5.74
N ARG A 544 12.77 5.19 5.13
CA ARG A 544 12.60 5.33 3.67
C ARG A 544 13.76 4.68 2.91
N ALA A 545 14.98 4.78 3.41
CA ALA A 545 16.14 4.13 2.81
C ALA A 545 15.99 2.60 2.80
N ALA A 546 15.47 2.02 3.88
CA ALA A 546 15.25 0.58 4.02
C ALA A 546 14.03 0.07 3.23
N LEU A 547 12.90 0.78 3.30
CA LEU A 547 11.60 0.31 2.80
C LEU A 547 11.30 0.76 1.37
N MET A 548 11.93 1.84 0.90
CA MET A 548 11.58 2.49 -0.37
C MET A 548 12.83 2.89 -1.17
N PRO A 549 13.72 1.93 -1.53
CA PRO A 549 15.03 2.23 -2.13
C PRO A 549 14.94 2.95 -3.50
N HIS A 550 13.78 2.90 -4.15
CA HIS A 550 13.52 3.57 -5.44
C HIS A 550 13.23 5.07 -5.32
N LEU A 551 13.03 5.62 -4.12
CA LEU A 551 12.80 7.06 -3.95
C LEU A 551 14.04 7.89 -4.35
N PRO A 552 13.87 9.18 -4.70
CA PRO A 552 14.99 10.10 -4.91
C PRO A 552 15.95 10.11 -3.72
N GLU A 553 17.25 10.23 -3.99
CA GLU A 553 18.30 10.21 -2.96
C GLU A 553 18.09 11.25 -1.86
N ARG A 554 17.59 12.45 -2.20
CA ARG A 554 17.24 13.50 -1.23
C ARG A 554 16.22 13.09 -0.16
N LEU A 555 15.42 12.06 -0.42
CA LEU A 555 14.47 11.51 0.53
C LEU A 555 15.02 10.30 1.28
N ARG A 556 16.22 9.81 0.97
CA ARG A 556 16.79 8.60 1.58
C ARG A 556 18.13 8.83 2.26
N GLN A 557 18.76 9.98 2.03
CA GLN A 557 20.02 10.35 2.66
C GLN A 557 19.96 11.75 3.24
N PRO A 558 20.73 12.01 4.31
CA PRO A 558 20.87 13.37 4.81
C PRO A 558 21.60 14.22 3.77
N PRO A 559 21.37 15.55 3.75
CA PRO A 559 22.09 16.42 2.84
C PRO A 559 23.61 16.31 3.05
N ALA A 560 24.38 16.26 1.96
CA ALA A 560 25.83 16.14 2.02
C ALA A 560 26.45 17.25 2.88
N GLY A 561 27.19 16.87 3.93
CA GLY A 561 27.80 17.80 4.90
C GLY A 561 26.99 18.02 6.18
N ALA A 562 25.86 17.33 6.36
CA ALA A 562 25.16 17.22 7.64
C ALA A 562 25.64 15.96 8.38
N THR A 563 26.79 16.06 9.05
CA THR A 563 27.27 15.11 10.08
C THR A 563 28.07 15.89 11.10
#